data_AF-A0A2N2S6M7-F1
#
_entry.id   AF-A0A2N2S6M7-F1
#
_cell.length_a   1.000
_cell.length_b   1.000
_cell.length_c   1.000
_cell.angle_alpha   90.00
_cell.angle_beta   90.00
_cell.angle_gamma   90.00
#
_symmetry.space_group_name_H-M   'P 1'
#
loop_
_entity.id
_entity.type
_entity.pdbx_description
1 polymer ?
#
loop_
_entity_poly.entity_id
_entity_poly.type
_entity_poly.pdbx_seq_one_letter_code
_entity_poly.pdbx_strand_id
1 'polypeptide(L)'
;QAFEVGSEVRAQFIAKDVQAALAFTPCEHHQLNDKWLGNIYQIATQRLNRLGVTQIYGATDHGNASDHGEEGEFFCTYTDEARFFSFRRDNVTGRMASLIWLD
;
A
#
# COMPACT_ATOMS: atom_id res chain seq x y z
N GLN A 1 1.11 -8.53 3.67
CA GLN A 1 0.25 -7.61 2.90
C GLN A 1 -1.18 -8.16 2.86
N ALA A 2 -2.21 -7.31 2.95
CA ALA A 2 -3.61 -7.75 3.07
C ALA A 2 -4.58 -7.06 2.07
N PHE A 3 -4.05 -6.22 1.18
CA PHE A 3 -4.84 -5.46 0.21
C PHE A 3 -5.10 -6.31 -1.05
N GLU A 4 -6.01 -7.26 -0.92
CA GLU A 4 -6.49 -8.05 -2.05
C GLU A 4 -7.49 -7.26 -2.90
N VAL A 5 -7.29 -7.25 -4.21
CA VAL A 5 -8.13 -6.58 -5.19
C VAL A 5 -8.36 -7.46 -6.42
N GLY A 6 -9.39 -7.14 -7.20
CA GLY A 6 -9.60 -7.77 -8.50
C GLY A 6 -8.72 -7.17 -9.60
N SER A 7 -8.69 -7.87 -10.74
CA SER A 7 -7.91 -7.47 -11.92
C SER A 7 -8.32 -6.10 -12.48
N GLU A 8 -9.56 -5.69 -12.27
CA GLU A 8 -10.09 -4.38 -12.65
C GLU A 8 -9.40 -3.23 -11.92
N VAL A 9 -9.10 -3.39 -10.62
CA VAL A 9 -8.41 -2.36 -9.82
C VAL A 9 -6.96 -2.24 -10.29
N ARG A 10 -6.27 -3.38 -10.47
CA ARG A 10 -4.91 -3.41 -11.02
C ARG A 10 -4.84 -2.72 -12.38
N ALA A 11 -5.78 -3.01 -13.28
CA ALA A 11 -5.84 -2.40 -14.61
C ALA A 11 -5.99 -0.87 -14.54
N GLN A 12 -6.83 -0.36 -13.63
CA GLN A 12 -6.99 1.09 -13.44
C GLN A 12 -5.70 1.77 -12.96
N PHE A 13 -4.94 1.15 -12.05
CA PHE A 13 -3.65 1.70 -11.62
C PHE A 13 -2.62 1.71 -12.75
N ILE A 14 -2.52 0.63 -13.53
CA ILE A 14 -1.60 0.52 -14.67
C ILE A 14 -1.94 1.52 -15.77
N ALA A 15 -3.22 1.73 -16.04
CA ALA A 15 -3.68 2.70 -17.05
C ALA A 15 -3.26 4.14 -16.71
N LYS A 16 -3.06 4.46 -15.42
CA LYS A 16 -2.54 5.76 -14.98
C LYS A 16 -1.02 5.84 -15.02
N ASP A 17 -0.35 4.72 -14.80
CA ASP A 17 1.11 4.59 -14.86
C ASP A 17 1.50 3.11 -14.89
N VAL A 18 2.22 2.73 -15.94
CA VAL A 18 2.66 1.37 -16.21
C VAL A 18 3.52 0.77 -15.08
N GLN A 19 4.27 1.61 -14.34
CA GLN A 19 5.09 1.14 -13.22
C GLN A 19 4.26 0.54 -12.08
N ALA A 20 2.97 0.88 -12.00
CA ALA A 20 2.07 0.31 -11.00
C ALA A 20 1.96 -1.21 -11.12
N ALA A 21 2.23 -1.80 -12.29
CA ALA A 21 2.24 -3.25 -12.45
C ALA A 21 3.18 -3.96 -11.47
N LEU A 22 4.30 -3.32 -11.07
CA LEU A 22 5.27 -3.85 -10.12
C LEU A 22 4.75 -3.91 -8.68
N ALA A 23 3.67 -3.19 -8.39
CA ALA A 23 3.06 -3.14 -7.06
C ALA A 23 1.91 -4.14 -6.89
N PHE A 24 1.71 -5.07 -7.83
CA PHE A 24 0.70 -6.11 -7.72
C PHE A 24 1.31 -7.50 -7.92
N THR A 25 1.11 -8.39 -6.95
CA THR A 25 1.46 -9.80 -7.06
C THR A 25 0.20 -10.67 -7.15
N PRO A 26 0.20 -11.77 -7.93
CA PRO A 26 -0.95 -12.67 -7.97
C PRO A 26 -1.23 -13.30 -6.59
N CYS A 27 -2.51 -13.44 -6.22
CA CYS A 27 -2.88 -14.20 -5.03
C CYS A 27 -2.78 -15.71 -5.29
N GLU A 28 -1.80 -16.39 -4.68
CA GLU A 28 -1.58 -17.83 -4.89
C GLU A 28 -2.71 -18.74 -4.36
N HIS A 29 -3.52 -18.25 -3.42
CA HIS A 29 -4.57 -19.04 -2.77
C HIS A 29 -5.94 -19.02 -3.48
N HIS A 30 -6.10 -18.21 -4.53
CA HIS A 30 -7.38 -18.09 -5.24
C HIS A 30 -7.42 -18.96 -6.50
N GLN A 31 -8.30 -19.96 -6.50
CA GLN A 31 -8.49 -20.91 -7.62
C GLN A 31 -8.81 -20.25 -8.97
N LEU A 32 -9.30 -19.00 -8.96
CA LEU A 32 -9.70 -18.27 -10.16
C LEU A 32 -8.59 -17.36 -10.73
N ASN A 33 -7.39 -17.27 -10.12
CA ASN A 33 -6.26 -16.45 -10.57
C ASN A 33 -6.61 -14.97 -10.93
N ASP A 34 -7.74 -14.46 -10.44
CA ASP A 34 -8.29 -13.14 -10.79
C ASP A 34 -8.01 -12.08 -9.72
N LYS A 35 -7.43 -12.51 -8.59
CA LYS A 35 -7.08 -11.68 -7.43
C LYS A 35 -5.60 -11.34 -7.38
N TRP A 36 -5.34 -10.14 -6.90
CA TRP A 36 -4.02 -9.55 -6.78
C TRP A 36 -3.84 -8.97 -5.38
N LEU A 37 -2.66 -9.16 -4.79
CA LEU A 37 -2.21 -8.40 -3.63
C LEU A 37 -1.57 -7.11 -4.12
N GLY A 38 -2.18 -5.98 -3.77
CA GLY A 38 -1.63 -4.66 -4.05
C GLY A 38 -0.74 -4.15 -2.93
N ASN A 39 0.42 -3.61 -3.28
CA ASN A 39 1.28 -2.84 -2.38
C ASN A 39 0.95 -1.35 -2.50
N ILE A 40 0.07 -0.86 -1.62
CA ILE A 40 -0.38 0.54 -1.66
C ILE A 40 0.75 1.54 -1.37
N TYR A 41 1.74 1.17 -0.56
CA TYR A 41 2.90 2.01 -0.28
C TYR A 41 3.76 2.19 -1.52
N GLN A 42 4.05 1.11 -2.25
CA GLN A 42 4.79 1.19 -3.51
C GLN A 42 4.06 2.02 -4.56
N ILE A 43 2.74 1.89 -4.67
CA ILE A 43 1.93 2.74 -5.57
C ILE A 43 2.09 4.22 -5.19
N ALA A 44 1.94 4.57 -3.92
CA ALA A 44 2.09 5.94 -3.44
C ALA A 44 3.49 6.49 -3.75
N THR A 45 4.55 5.72 -3.45
CA THR A 45 5.95 6.08 -3.74
C THR A 45 6.17 6.33 -5.23
N GLN A 46 5.68 5.46 -6.12
CA GLN A 46 5.79 5.65 -7.56
C GLN A 46 5.13 6.96 -8.03
N ARG A 47 3.97 7.31 -7.46
CA ARG A 47 3.26 8.55 -7.81
C ARG A 47 3.98 9.79 -7.28
N LEU A 48 4.46 9.76 -6.03
CA LEU A 48 5.22 10.85 -5.42
C LEU A 48 6.54 11.12 -6.14
N ASN A 49 7.30 10.06 -6.45
CA ASN A 49 8.56 10.19 -7.19
C ASN A 49 8.36 10.83 -8.57
N ARG A 50 7.26 10.53 -9.28
CA ARG A 50 6.95 11.18 -10.56
C ARG A 50 6.70 12.68 -10.45
N LEU A 51 6.22 13.13 -9.29
CA LEU A 51 6.02 14.55 -8.99
C LEU A 51 7.30 15.22 -8.45
N GLY A 52 8.42 14.49 -8.37
CA GLY A 52 9.68 14.99 -7.82
C GLY A 52 9.76 14.95 -6.29
N VAL A 53 8.77 14.36 -5.61
CA VAL A 53 8.79 14.19 -4.16
C VAL A 53 9.55 12.90 -3.83
N THR A 54 10.80 13.04 -3.39
CA THR A 54 11.71 11.91 -3.11
C THR A 54 11.95 11.65 -1.63
N GLN A 55 11.62 12.60 -0.76
CA GLN A 55 11.73 12.46 0.70
C GLN A 55 10.45 11.84 1.26
N ILE A 56 10.40 10.51 1.26
CA ILE A 56 9.23 9.71 1.63
C ILE A 56 9.58 8.88 2.86
N TYR A 57 8.83 9.06 3.94
CA TYR A 57 9.06 8.45 5.25
C TYR A 57 7.83 7.69 5.75
N GLY A 58 8.01 6.88 6.79
CA GLY A 58 6.95 6.09 7.42
C GLY A 58 6.82 4.71 6.81
N ALA A 59 5.57 4.24 6.61
CA ALA A 59 5.34 2.89 6.11
C ALA A 59 5.80 2.71 4.66
N THR A 60 6.88 1.94 4.47
CA THR A 60 7.42 1.60 3.16
C THR A 60 7.49 0.08 2.97
N ASP A 61 7.69 -0.36 1.74
CA ASP A 61 7.96 -1.76 1.47
C ASP A 61 9.37 -2.11 1.95
N HIS A 62 9.53 -3.20 2.70
CA HIS A 62 10.82 -3.65 3.27
C HIS A 62 11.93 -3.90 2.24
N GLY A 63 11.63 -3.82 0.94
CA GLY A 63 12.59 -3.98 -0.16
C GLY A 63 12.92 -2.72 -0.94
N ASN A 64 12.29 -1.58 -0.65
CA ASN A 64 12.59 -0.31 -1.32
C ASN A 64 13.16 0.63 -0.26
N ALA A 65 14.41 0.37 0.13
CA ALA A 65 15.19 1.29 0.92
C ALA A 65 15.06 2.67 0.26
N SER A 66 14.53 3.64 1.00
CA SER A 66 14.78 5.02 0.63
C SER A 66 16.30 5.20 0.58
N ASP A 67 16.79 6.12 -0.25
CA ASP A 67 18.23 6.43 -0.40
C ASP A 67 18.94 6.79 0.93
N HIS A 68 18.20 6.81 2.05
CA HIS A 68 18.66 7.20 3.39
C HIS A 68 18.94 6.03 4.34
N GLY A 69 18.83 4.77 3.90
CA GLY A 69 19.36 3.63 4.65
C GLY A 69 18.66 3.32 5.98
N GLU A 70 17.47 3.86 6.23
CA GLU A 70 16.65 3.50 7.38
C GLU A 70 15.87 2.20 7.11
N GLU A 71 15.83 1.31 8.11
CA GLU A 71 14.94 0.14 8.09
C GLU A 71 13.49 0.65 8.01
N GLY A 72 12.85 0.44 6.86
CA GLY A 72 11.47 0.85 6.66
C GLY A 72 10.54 0.18 7.68
N GLU A 73 9.74 0.98 8.38
CA GLU A 73 8.66 0.47 9.21
C GLU A 73 7.54 -0.06 8.30
N PHE A 74 6.90 -1.17 8.65
CA PHE A 74 5.73 -1.66 7.93
C PHE A 74 4.51 -1.64 8.85
N PHE A 75 3.55 -0.78 8.53
CA PHE A 75 2.25 -0.75 9.20
C PHE A 75 1.19 -1.40 8.30
N CYS A 76 0.37 -2.28 8.87
CA CYS A 76 -0.78 -2.84 8.17
C CYS A 76 -1.98 -2.86 9.09
N THR A 77 -2.97 -2.02 8.81
CA THR A 77 -4.17 -1.88 9.64
C THR A 77 -4.94 -3.19 9.78
N TYR A 78 -4.87 -4.07 8.77
CA TYR A 78 -5.51 -5.38 8.79
C TYR A 78 -4.85 -6.38 9.74
N THR A 79 -3.52 -6.53 9.67
CA THR A 79 -2.80 -7.53 10.48
C THR A 79 -2.49 -7.05 11.89
N ASP A 80 -2.42 -5.73 12.09
CA ASP A 80 -2.08 -5.13 13.36
C ASP A 80 -3.32 -4.62 14.08
N GLU A 81 -4.08 -5.57 14.59
CA GLU A 81 -5.35 -5.35 15.28
C GLU A 81 -5.21 -4.64 16.63
N ALA A 82 -4.05 -4.79 17.28
CA ALA A 82 -3.78 -4.14 18.57
C ALA A 82 -3.67 -2.61 18.44
N ARG A 83 -3.25 -2.11 17.26
CA ARG A 83 -2.99 -0.67 17.04
C ARG A 83 -4.01 0.01 16.14
N PHE A 84 -4.71 -0.73 15.27
CA PHE A 84 -5.54 -0.11 14.22
C PHE A 84 -6.92 -0.73 14.06
N PHE A 85 -7.92 0.12 13.80
CA PHE A 85 -9.17 -0.31 13.19
C PHE A 85 -8.94 -0.72 11.73
N SER A 86 -9.64 -1.75 11.26
CA SER A 86 -9.59 -2.16 9.85
C SER A 86 -10.97 -2.52 9.33
N PHE A 87 -11.45 -1.75 8.37
CA PHE A 87 -12.71 -2.06 7.68
C PHE A 87 -12.66 -3.42 6.99
N ARG A 88 -11.51 -3.80 6.41
CA ARG A 88 -11.35 -5.08 5.70
C ARG A 88 -11.43 -6.29 6.65
N ARG A 89 -11.04 -6.11 7.91
CA ARG A 89 -11.12 -7.14 8.96
C ARG A 89 -12.49 -7.15 9.65
N ASP A 90 -12.98 -5.97 10.04
CA ASP A 90 -14.06 -5.84 11.03
C ASP A 90 -15.41 -5.39 10.42
N ASN A 91 -15.42 -4.90 9.18
CA ASN A 91 -16.56 -4.28 8.47
C ASN A 91 -17.17 -3.06 9.20
N VAL A 92 -17.85 -3.25 10.32
CA VAL A 92 -18.35 -2.15 11.17
C VAL A 92 -17.33 -1.86 12.28
N THR A 93 -16.58 -0.78 12.15
CA THR A 93 -15.46 -0.45 13.06
C THR A 93 -15.25 1.07 13.18
N GLY A 94 -14.32 1.48 14.04
CA GLY A 94 -13.92 2.88 14.24
C GLY A 94 -13.14 3.47 13.06
N ARG A 95 -12.60 4.69 13.25
CA ARG A 95 -11.75 5.38 12.26
C ARG A 95 -10.57 6.02 12.97
N MET A 96 -9.39 5.93 12.35
CA MET A 96 -8.22 6.70 12.76
C MET A 96 -8.19 8.05 12.02
N ALA A 97 -7.36 8.97 12.49
CA ALA A 97 -7.08 10.24 11.84
C ALA A 97 -5.57 10.46 11.75
N SER A 98 -5.12 11.09 10.67
CA SER A 98 -3.76 11.61 10.50
C SER A 98 -3.83 13.13 10.51
N LEU A 99 -3.01 13.79 11.34
CA LEU A 99 -3.04 15.24 11.53
C LEU A 99 -1.67 15.85 11.25
N ILE A 100 -1.67 17.06 10.69
CA ILE A 100 -0.48 17.89 10.47
C ILE A 100 -0.87 19.36 10.69
N TRP A 101 -0.01 20.14 11.34
CA TRP A 101 -0.22 21.57 11.57
C TRP A 101 1.11 22.33 11.44
N LEU A 102 1.01 23.63 11.18
CA LEU A 102 2.11 24.58 11.38
C LEU A 102 1.92 25.18 12.78
N ASP A 103 3.03 25.44 13.48
CA ASP A 103 3.01 26.19 14.73
C ASP A 103 2.80 27.69 14.50
#